data_AF-A0A661CAD1-F1
#
_entry.id   AF-A0A661CAD1-F1
#
_cell.length_a   1.000
_cell.length_b   1.000
_cell.length_c   1.000
_cell.angle_alpha   90.00
_cell.angle_beta   90.00
_cell.angle_gamma   90.00
#
_symmetry.space_group_name_H-M   'P 1'
#
loop_
_entity.id
_entity.type
_entity.pdbx_description
1 polymer ?
#
loop_
_entity_poly.entity_id
_entity_poly.type
_entity_poly.pdbx_seq_one_letter_code
_entity_poly.pdbx_strand_id
1 'polypeptide(L)'
;MEKKPVTLNWLLWPAVVLIMMSNGVFAADCPSDIKAVTNKDANVLEEVLAYHVKPLTKCELEVEAQAWILLLKEKVAEISNAQVAAIYKKEEIKKAEEVEATLEDVKEAKEEVKEAKKEVKAAKEEVKAAKKEVKETKEDADPEQVKEAAEDVKEAAEEAKEATEEAKQVAKEAREALQEVKN
;
A
#
# COMPACT_ATOMS: atom_id res chain seq x y z
N MET A 1 60.77 46.22 -29.88
CA MET A 1 60.46 45.79 -28.49
C MET A 1 59.76 46.96 -27.81
N GLU A 2 58.44 47.06 -27.99
CA GLU A 2 57.64 48.14 -27.40
C GLU A 2 57.06 47.69 -26.07
N LYS A 3 57.36 48.45 -25.00
CA LYS A 3 56.69 48.34 -23.70
C LYS A 3 55.53 49.33 -23.70
N LYS A 4 54.31 48.87 -23.41
CA LYS A 4 53.16 49.74 -23.08
C LYS A 4 52.36 49.19 -21.89
N PRO A 5 51.68 50.07 -21.13
CA PRO A 5 51.84 50.12 -19.69
C PRO A 5 50.61 49.67 -18.88
N VAL A 6 50.91 49.18 -17.68
CA VAL A 6 50.00 48.89 -16.57
C VAL A 6 49.34 50.19 -16.10
N THR A 7 48.14 50.52 -16.59
CA THR A 7 47.35 51.65 -16.02
C THR A 7 45.84 51.45 -16.04
N LEU A 8 45.29 50.40 -16.64
CA LEU A 8 43.82 50.27 -16.80
C LEU A 8 43.08 49.69 -15.59
N ASN A 9 43.78 49.19 -14.55
CA ASN A 9 43.16 48.47 -13.43
C ASN A 9 42.99 49.30 -12.13
N TRP A 10 43.39 50.57 -12.11
CA TRP A 10 43.33 51.40 -10.89
C TRP A 10 41.97 52.10 -10.70
N LEU A 11 41.23 52.37 -11.78
CA LEU A 11 39.96 53.10 -11.75
C LEU A 11 38.72 52.20 -11.59
N LEU A 12 38.86 50.87 -11.66
CA LEU A 12 37.73 49.93 -11.59
C LEU A 12 37.30 49.59 -10.15
N TRP A 13 38.19 49.71 -9.17
CA TRP A 13 37.90 49.36 -7.77
C TRP A 13 36.97 50.32 -7.01
N PRO A 14 37.02 51.66 -7.17
CA PRO A 14 36.11 52.53 -6.43
C PRO A 14 34.64 52.41 -6.90
N ALA A 15 34.39 52.04 -8.16
CA ALA A 15 33.03 51.84 -8.68
C ALA A 15 32.33 50.62 -8.07
N VAL A 16 33.08 49.55 -7.75
CA VAL A 16 32.54 48.33 -7.13
C VAL A 16 32.15 48.56 -5.67
N VAL A 17 32.88 49.43 -4.95
CA VAL A 17 32.58 49.75 -3.54
C VAL A 17 31.33 50.64 -3.41
N LEU A 18 31.08 51.54 -4.36
CA LEU A 18 29.91 52.44 -4.34
C LEU A 18 28.59 51.69 -4.61
N ILE A 19 28.62 50.60 -5.38
CA ILE A 19 27.43 49.76 -5.66
C ILE A 19 27.02 48.92 -4.43
N MET A 20 27.96 48.59 -3.53
CA MET A 20 27.65 47.84 -2.29
C MET A 20 26.96 48.69 -1.21
N MET A 21 27.02 50.02 -1.26
CA MET A 21 26.45 50.90 -0.21
C MET A 21 25.03 51.43 -0.51
N SER A 22 24.38 50.99 -1.59
CA SER A 22 23.13 51.62 -2.07
C SER A 22 21.82 50.88 -1.75
N ASN A 23 21.83 49.80 -0.96
CA ASN A 23 20.61 49.02 -0.66
C ASN A 23 20.09 49.17 0.79
N GLY A 24 20.57 50.15 1.55
CA GLY A 24 20.08 50.43 2.90
C GLY A 24 18.94 51.44 2.94
N VAL A 25 17.85 51.22 2.20
CA VAL A 25 16.59 51.94 2.48
C VAL A 25 15.95 51.24 3.68
N PHE A 26 15.94 51.94 4.81
CA PHE A 26 15.31 51.53 6.05
C PHE A 26 13.88 51.02 5.78
N ALA A 27 13.65 49.72 5.99
CA ALA A 27 12.38 49.30 6.52
C ALA A 27 12.28 50.01 7.88
N ALA A 28 11.45 51.05 7.99
CA ALA A 28 11.06 51.51 9.32
C ALA A 28 10.43 50.30 10.00
N ASP A 29 11.01 49.84 11.11
CA ASP A 29 10.45 48.75 11.90
C ASP A 29 9.00 49.11 12.24
N CYS A 30 8.06 48.30 11.77
CA CYS A 30 6.65 48.51 12.03
C CYS A 30 6.37 48.27 13.52
N PRO A 31 5.52 49.11 14.15
CA PRO A 31 5.20 48.95 15.56
C PRO A 31 4.46 47.62 15.81
N SER A 32 4.82 46.92 16.89
CA SER A 32 4.38 45.54 17.17
C SER A 32 2.99 45.43 17.79
N ASP A 33 2.36 46.55 18.13
CA ASP A 33 1.02 46.62 18.72
C ASP A 33 -0.13 46.62 17.70
N ILE A 34 0.18 46.72 16.40
CA ILE A 34 -0.81 46.61 15.33
C ILE A 34 -1.39 45.19 15.30
N LYS A 35 -2.72 45.08 15.21
CA LYS A 35 -3.43 43.79 15.14
C LYS A 35 -4.08 43.60 13.78
N ALA A 36 -4.02 42.37 13.26
CA ALA A 36 -4.79 41.96 12.11
C ALA A 36 -6.30 41.94 12.43
N VAL A 37 -7.09 42.39 11.48
CA VAL A 37 -8.55 42.55 11.56
C VAL A 37 -9.23 41.71 10.47
N THR A 38 -8.60 41.54 9.30
CA THR A 38 -9.22 40.88 8.13
C THR A 38 -9.19 39.35 8.20
N ASN A 39 -8.25 38.76 8.95
CA ASN A 39 -8.03 37.32 9.00
C ASN A 39 -9.07 36.50 9.79
N LYS A 40 -10.15 37.13 10.29
CA LYS A 40 -11.19 36.46 11.09
C LYS A 40 -12.14 35.61 10.27
N ASP A 41 -12.42 36.02 9.03
CA ASP A 41 -13.27 35.29 8.10
C ASP A 41 -12.43 34.74 6.94
N ALA A 42 -12.07 33.46 7.04
CA ALA A 42 -11.27 32.79 6.02
C ALA A 42 -11.99 32.63 4.67
N ASN A 43 -13.31 32.85 4.60
CA ASN A 43 -14.12 32.71 3.39
C ASN A 43 -14.53 34.06 2.78
N VAL A 44 -13.90 35.16 3.21
CA VAL A 44 -14.17 36.50 2.66
C VAL A 44 -13.93 36.53 1.15
N LEU A 45 -14.89 37.10 0.40
CA LEU A 45 -14.75 37.30 -1.04
C LEU A 45 -13.59 38.26 -1.33
N GLU A 46 -12.82 37.98 -2.40
CA GLU A 46 -11.68 38.81 -2.81
C GLU A 46 -12.07 40.28 -3.01
N GLU A 47 -13.23 40.54 -3.62
CA GLU A 47 -13.73 41.90 -3.84
C GLU A 47 -13.99 42.64 -2.52
N VAL A 48 -14.56 41.96 -1.53
CA VAL A 48 -14.84 42.52 -0.20
C VAL A 48 -13.51 42.78 0.52
N LEU A 49 -12.60 41.81 0.49
CA LEU A 49 -11.25 41.96 1.05
C LEU A 49 -10.51 43.14 0.43
N ALA A 50 -10.62 43.34 -0.89
CA ALA A 50 -10.02 44.47 -1.59
C ALA A 50 -10.53 45.83 -1.07
N TYR A 51 -11.80 45.93 -0.66
CA TYR A 51 -12.31 47.14 -0.01
C TYR A 51 -11.79 47.29 1.43
N HIS A 52 -11.62 46.19 2.17
CA HIS A 52 -11.10 46.23 3.55
C HIS A 52 -9.63 46.60 3.64
N VAL A 53 -8.81 46.25 2.65
CA VAL A 53 -7.37 46.52 2.65
C VAL A 53 -7.00 47.91 2.10
N LYS A 54 -7.86 48.53 1.28
CA LYS A 54 -7.66 49.88 0.72
C LYS A 54 -7.31 50.97 1.75
N PRO A 55 -7.98 51.07 2.91
CA PRO A 55 -7.66 52.10 3.89
C PRO A 55 -6.41 51.80 4.74
N LEU A 56 -5.83 50.60 4.63
CA LEU A 56 -4.72 50.16 5.48
C LEU A 56 -3.37 50.75 5.03
N THR A 57 -2.53 51.06 6.01
CA THR A 57 -1.15 51.48 5.80
C THR A 57 -0.23 50.30 5.47
N LYS A 58 0.99 50.57 5.00
CA LYS A 58 1.98 49.52 4.70
C LYS A 58 2.22 48.58 5.89
N CYS A 59 2.39 49.13 7.09
CA CYS A 59 2.64 48.33 8.30
C CYS A 59 1.43 47.48 8.71
N GLU A 60 0.21 48.00 8.56
CA GLU A 60 -1.01 47.22 8.81
C GLU A 60 -1.18 46.09 7.80
N LEU A 61 -0.87 46.34 6.52
CA LEU A 61 -0.90 45.31 5.47
C LEU A 61 0.10 44.19 5.73
N GLU A 62 1.30 44.50 6.21
CA GLU A 62 2.30 43.49 6.57
C GLU A 62 1.81 42.58 7.71
N VAL A 63 1.18 43.16 8.74
CA VAL A 63 0.59 42.40 9.86
C VAL A 63 -0.58 41.54 9.39
N GLU A 64 -1.47 42.06 8.55
CA GLU A 64 -2.57 41.29 7.96
C GLU A 64 -2.02 40.10 7.15
N ALA A 65 -1.05 40.35 6.25
CA ALA A 65 -0.44 39.30 5.43
C ALA A 65 0.20 38.21 6.30
N GLN A 66 0.91 38.58 7.36
CA GLN A 66 1.48 37.61 8.31
C GLN A 66 0.38 36.79 9.01
N ALA A 67 -0.72 37.42 9.42
CA ALA A 67 -1.83 36.73 10.06
C ALA A 67 -2.52 35.74 9.12
N TRP A 68 -2.72 36.10 7.85
CA TRP A 68 -3.22 35.18 6.81
C TRP A 68 -2.26 34.03 6.53
N ILE A 69 -0.95 34.29 6.50
CA ILE A 69 0.07 33.24 6.35
C ILE A 69 0.07 32.28 7.54
N LEU A 70 -0.12 32.77 8.76
CA LEU A 70 -0.22 31.93 9.96
C LEU A 70 -1.44 31.01 9.88
N LEU A 71 -2.61 31.56 9.54
CA LEU A 71 -3.83 30.77 9.34
C LEU A 71 -3.66 29.73 8.22
N LEU A 72 -3.01 30.11 7.12
CA LEU A 72 -2.70 29.18 6.03
C LEU A 72 -1.78 28.05 6.49
N LYS A 73 -0.72 28.36 7.25
CA LYS A 73 0.20 27.35 7.81
C LYS A 73 -0.51 26.37 8.73
N GLU A 74 -1.41 26.86 9.58
CA GLU A 74 -2.25 26.03 10.45
C GLU A 74 -3.12 25.08 9.62
N LYS A 75 -3.82 25.60 8.61
CA LYS A 75 -4.67 24.78 7.73
C LYS A 75 -3.89 23.75 6.91
N VAL A 76 -2.70 24.12 6.41
CA VAL A 76 -1.81 23.17 5.72
C VAL A 76 -1.33 22.07 6.68
N ALA A 77 -1.03 22.42 7.94
CA ALA A 77 -0.68 21.42 8.95
C ALA A 77 -1.85 20.48 9.27
N GLU A 78 -3.07 21.01 9.42
CA GLU A 78 -4.29 20.20 9.59
C GLU A 78 -4.50 19.23 8.42
N ILE A 79 -4.41 19.70 7.17
CA ILE A 79 -4.57 18.87 5.97
C ILE A 79 -3.47 17.81 5.90
N SER A 80 -2.21 18.18 6.17
CA SER A 80 -1.09 17.25 6.18
C SER A 80 -1.30 16.12 7.20
N ASN A 81 -1.68 16.47 8.44
CA ASN A 81 -1.97 15.49 9.49
C ASN A 81 -3.14 14.56 9.10
N ALA A 82 -4.19 15.12 8.51
CA ALA A 82 -5.33 14.34 8.03
C ALA A 82 -4.93 13.38 6.89
N GLN A 83 -4.08 13.81 5.96
CA GLN A 83 -3.56 12.96 4.88
C GLN A 83 -2.69 11.83 5.42
N VAL A 84 -1.79 12.13 6.37
CA VAL A 84 -0.97 11.12 7.04
C VAL A 84 -1.86 10.08 7.73
N ALA A 85 -2.88 10.51 8.48
CA ALA A 85 -3.84 9.60 9.09
C ALA A 85 -4.62 8.75 8.07
N ALA A 86 -4.99 9.33 6.92
CA ALA A 86 -5.67 8.61 5.85
C ALA A 86 -4.76 7.55 5.19
N ILE A 87 -3.46 7.84 5.02
CA ILE A 87 -2.47 6.88 4.50
C ILE A 87 -2.39 5.66 5.42
N TYR A 88 -2.23 5.87 6.73
CA TYR A 88 -2.15 4.75 7.69
C TYR A 88 -3.43 3.92 7.71
N LYS A 89 -4.61 4.55 7.72
CA LYS A 89 -5.89 3.83 7.63
C LYS A 89 -6.02 3.03 6.34
N LYS A 90 -5.54 3.56 5.20
CA LYS A 90 -5.54 2.85 3.93
C LYS A 90 -4.63 1.61 3.98
N GLU A 91 -3.46 1.71 4.62
CA GLU A 91 -2.59 0.55 4.82
C GLU A 91 -3.23 -0.51 5.72
N GLU A 92 -3.94 -0.10 6.79
CA GLU A 92 -4.69 -1.01 7.65
C GLU A 92 -5.81 -1.73 6.87
N ILE A 93 -6.59 -1.00 6.07
CA ILE A 93 -7.62 -1.58 5.21
C ILE A 93 -7.01 -2.57 4.21
N LYS A 94 -5.90 -2.20 3.54
CA LYS A 94 -5.21 -3.09 2.59
C LYS A 94 -4.75 -4.40 3.25
N LYS A 95 -4.22 -4.33 4.47
CA LYS A 95 -3.86 -5.55 5.22
C LYS A 95 -5.09 -6.38 5.57
N ALA A 96 -6.21 -5.75 5.93
CA ALA A 96 -7.46 -6.44 6.18
C ALA A 96 -8.01 -7.13 4.92
N GLU A 97 -7.94 -6.46 3.75
CA GLU A 97 -8.32 -7.04 2.46
C GLU A 97 -7.43 -8.24 2.07
N GLU A 98 -6.12 -8.16 2.30
CA GLU A 98 -5.19 -9.29 2.09
C GLU A 98 -5.53 -10.48 3.02
N VAL A 99 -5.91 -10.20 4.27
CA VAL A 99 -6.40 -11.23 5.21
C VAL A 99 -7.73 -11.83 4.75
N GLU A 100 -8.66 -11.02 4.24
CA GLU A 100 -9.94 -11.55 3.74
C GLU A 100 -9.75 -12.43 2.50
N ALA A 101 -8.91 -12.02 1.55
CA ALA A 101 -8.60 -12.81 0.36
C ALA A 101 -7.98 -14.16 0.73
N THR A 102 -6.97 -14.17 1.60
CA THR A 102 -6.36 -15.41 2.09
C THR A 102 -7.34 -16.31 2.84
N LEU A 103 -8.31 -15.74 3.57
CA LEU A 103 -9.38 -16.52 4.19
C LEU A 103 -10.38 -17.10 3.19
N GLU A 104 -10.63 -16.44 2.05
CA GLU A 104 -11.43 -16.99 0.97
C GLU A 104 -10.71 -18.16 0.30
N ASP A 105 -9.44 -18.01 -0.06
CA ASP A 105 -8.61 -19.08 -0.64
C ASP A 105 -8.61 -20.33 0.26
N VAL A 106 -8.45 -20.14 1.57
CA VAL A 106 -8.49 -21.25 2.54
C VAL A 106 -9.87 -21.92 2.60
N LYS A 107 -10.97 -21.18 2.43
CA LYS A 107 -12.31 -21.78 2.39
C LYS A 107 -12.47 -22.64 1.13
N GLU A 108 -12.02 -22.15 -0.02
CA GLU A 108 -12.07 -22.90 -1.29
C GLU A 108 -11.25 -24.19 -1.18
N ALA A 109 -9.98 -24.08 -0.76
CA ALA A 109 -9.12 -25.25 -0.56
C ALA A 109 -9.71 -26.26 0.45
N LYS A 110 -10.44 -25.78 1.47
CA LYS A 110 -11.11 -26.67 2.43
C LYS A 110 -12.28 -27.42 1.81
N GLU A 111 -13.03 -26.82 0.88
CA GLU A 111 -14.07 -27.51 0.14
C GLU A 111 -13.48 -28.52 -0.84
N GLU A 112 -12.39 -28.18 -1.54
CA GLU A 112 -11.66 -29.12 -2.40
C GLU A 112 -11.18 -30.35 -1.63
N VAL A 113 -10.55 -30.16 -0.46
CA VAL A 113 -10.13 -31.25 0.42
C VAL A 113 -11.30 -32.13 0.86
N LYS A 114 -12.49 -31.55 1.10
CA LYS A 114 -13.68 -32.34 1.44
C LYS A 114 -14.14 -33.20 0.28
N GLU A 115 -14.19 -32.65 -0.94
CA GLU A 115 -14.60 -33.42 -2.12
C GLU A 115 -13.57 -34.51 -2.44
N ALA A 116 -12.28 -34.19 -2.48
CA ALA A 116 -11.21 -35.17 -2.68
C ALA A 116 -11.27 -36.30 -1.63
N LYS A 117 -11.60 -35.99 -0.38
CA LYS A 117 -11.78 -37.00 0.67
C LYS A 117 -12.97 -37.92 0.42
N LYS A 118 -14.05 -37.44 -0.19
CA LYS A 118 -15.20 -38.28 -0.59
C LYS A 118 -14.82 -39.20 -1.73
N GLU A 119 -14.13 -38.69 -2.74
CA GLU A 119 -13.65 -39.47 -3.90
C GLU A 119 -12.67 -40.56 -3.48
N VAL A 120 -11.66 -40.22 -2.67
CA VAL A 120 -10.72 -41.20 -2.08
C VAL A 120 -11.45 -42.28 -1.29
N LYS A 121 -12.54 -41.93 -0.59
CA LYS A 121 -13.32 -42.91 0.17
C LYS A 121 -14.09 -43.84 -0.78
N ALA A 122 -14.68 -43.31 -1.85
CA ALA A 122 -15.38 -44.11 -2.86
C ALA A 122 -14.41 -45.08 -3.55
N ALA A 123 -13.27 -44.58 -4.05
CA ALA A 123 -12.24 -45.38 -4.70
C ALA A 123 -11.73 -46.51 -3.77
N LYS A 124 -11.53 -46.23 -2.47
CA LYS A 124 -11.14 -47.27 -1.51
C LYS A 124 -12.17 -48.36 -1.29
N GLU A 125 -13.46 -48.03 -1.32
CA GLU A 125 -14.53 -49.03 -1.23
C GLU A 125 -14.61 -49.86 -2.51
N GLU A 126 -14.44 -49.26 -3.69
CA GLU A 126 -14.39 -49.96 -4.98
C GLU A 126 -13.21 -50.93 -5.05
N VAL A 127 -11.99 -50.47 -4.71
CA VAL A 127 -10.80 -51.33 -4.62
C VAL A 127 -11.03 -52.50 -3.67
N LYS A 128 -11.70 -52.27 -2.53
CA LYS A 128 -12.00 -53.32 -1.54
C LYS A 128 -13.04 -54.32 -2.06
N ALA A 129 -14.06 -53.86 -2.78
CA ALA A 129 -15.08 -54.70 -3.40
C ALA A 129 -14.44 -55.58 -4.50
N ALA A 130 -13.71 -54.97 -5.44
CA ALA A 130 -13.03 -55.69 -6.51
C ALA A 130 -12.01 -56.70 -5.97
N LYS A 131 -11.28 -56.37 -4.90
CA LYS A 131 -10.37 -57.32 -4.24
C LYS A 131 -11.09 -58.51 -3.60
N LYS A 132 -12.34 -58.36 -3.17
CA LYS A 132 -13.19 -59.45 -2.65
C LYS A 132 -13.66 -60.34 -3.80
N GLU A 133 -14.09 -59.75 -4.91
CA GLU A 133 -14.50 -60.47 -6.11
C GLU A 133 -13.36 -61.31 -6.70
N VAL A 134 -12.16 -60.74 -6.86
CA VAL A 134 -10.95 -61.47 -7.30
C VAL A 134 -10.60 -62.64 -6.38
N LYS A 135 -10.92 -62.54 -5.08
CA LYS A 135 -10.67 -63.61 -4.11
C LYS A 135 -11.70 -64.74 -4.22
N GLU A 136 -12.95 -64.41 -4.55
CA GLU A 136 -14.05 -65.37 -4.71
C GLU A 136 -13.99 -66.09 -6.07
N THR A 137 -13.57 -65.42 -7.15
CA THR A 137 -13.42 -66.04 -8.48
C THR A 137 -12.20 -66.96 -8.61
N LYS A 138 -11.31 -66.94 -7.61
CA LYS A 138 -10.07 -67.73 -7.58
C LYS A 138 -10.30 -69.25 -7.43
N GLU A 139 -11.50 -69.69 -7.06
CA GLU A 139 -11.86 -71.11 -6.94
C GLU A 139 -12.38 -71.75 -8.25
N ASP A 140 -12.89 -70.97 -9.22
CA ASP A 140 -13.57 -71.53 -10.42
C ASP A 140 -13.17 -70.89 -11.78
N ALA A 141 -12.34 -69.84 -11.81
CA ALA A 141 -12.03 -69.09 -13.04
C ALA A 141 -10.64 -69.36 -13.65
N ASP A 142 -10.48 -69.00 -14.92
CA ASP A 142 -9.22 -69.10 -15.66
C ASP A 142 -8.10 -68.25 -15.00
N PRO A 143 -6.91 -68.82 -14.78
CA PRO A 143 -5.80 -68.13 -14.11
C PRO A 143 -5.30 -66.86 -14.83
N GLU A 144 -5.53 -66.69 -16.14
CA GLU A 144 -5.21 -65.44 -16.84
C GLU A 144 -6.18 -64.32 -16.45
N GLN A 145 -7.49 -64.60 -16.40
CA GLN A 145 -8.51 -63.59 -16.03
C GLN A 145 -8.35 -63.13 -14.57
N VAL A 146 -7.99 -64.05 -13.66
CA VAL A 146 -7.70 -63.72 -12.26
C VAL A 146 -6.45 -62.84 -12.13
N LYS A 147 -5.46 -62.99 -13.02
CA LYS A 147 -4.26 -62.15 -13.03
C LYS A 147 -4.55 -60.75 -13.56
N GLU A 148 -5.31 -60.63 -14.64
CA GLU A 148 -5.69 -59.34 -15.23
C GLU A 148 -6.48 -58.50 -14.23
N ALA A 149 -7.55 -59.07 -13.64
CA ALA A 149 -8.33 -58.39 -12.62
C ALA A 149 -7.53 -58.04 -11.35
N ALA A 150 -6.48 -58.81 -11.01
CA ALA A 150 -5.59 -58.49 -9.90
C ALA A 150 -4.62 -57.33 -10.20
N GLU A 151 -4.21 -57.15 -11.47
CA GLU A 151 -3.43 -55.99 -11.92
C GLU A 151 -4.31 -54.73 -11.95
N ASP A 152 -5.55 -54.81 -12.46
CA ASP A 152 -6.49 -53.68 -12.44
C ASP A 152 -6.78 -53.18 -11.02
N VAL A 153 -7.00 -54.10 -10.06
CA VAL A 153 -7.18 -53.75 -8.64
C VAL A 153 -5.94 -53.09 -8.06
N LYS A 154 -4.75 -53.46 -8.53
CA LYS A 154 -3.48 -52.89 -8.06
C LYS A 154 -3.25 -51.50 -8.64
N GLU A 155 -3.59 -51.27 -9.90
CA GLU A 155 -3.55 -49.95 -10.54
C GLU A 155 -4.55 -48.99 -9.86
N ALA A 156 -5.81 -49.40 -9.70
CA ALA A 156 -6.81 -48.61 -8.98
C ALA A 156 -6.41 -48.33 -7.51
N ALA A 157 -5.69 -49.26 -6.87
CA ALA A 157 -5.16 -49.05 -5.52
C ALA A 157 -4.00 -48.05 -5.47
N GLU A 158 -3.18 -47.95 -6.52
CA GLU A 158 -2.14 -46.92 -6.65
C GLU A 158 -2.76 -45.56 -6.91
N GLU A 159 -3.72 -45.44 -7.83
CA GLU A 159 -4.47 -44.20 -8.10
C GLU A 159 -5.15 -43.67 -6.82
N ALA A 160 -5.80 -44.55 -6.05
CA ALA A 160 -6.42 -44.17 -4.77
C ALA A 160 -5.41 -43.72 -3.71
N LYS A 161 -4.14 -44.17 -3.77
CA LYS A 161 -3.06 -43.67 -2.91
C LYS A 161 -2.59 -42.31 -3.37
N GLU A 162 -2.37 -42.12 -4.66
CA GLU A 162 -1.93 -40.85 -5.24
C GLU A 162 -2.92 -39.73 -4.92
N ALA A 163 -4.22 -39.95 -5.18
CA ALA A 163 -5.29 -39.02 -4.78
C ALA A 163 -5.35 -38.77 -3.27
N THR A 164 -4.96 -39.75 -2.44
CA THR A 164 -4.85 -39.54 -0.98
C THR A 164 -3.70 -38.59 -0.62
N GLU A 165 -2.56 -38.69 -1.31
CA GLU A 165 -1.40 -37.82 -1.06
C GLU A 165 -1.66 -36.39 -1.57
N GLU A 166 -2.27 -36.23 -2.75
CA GLU A 166 -2.68 -34.93 -3.26
C GLU A 166 -3.63 -34.21 -2.29
N ALA A 167 -4.68 -34.90 -1.82
CA ALA A 167 -5.62 -34.33 -0.84
C ALA A 167 -4.95 -33.93 0.48
N LYS A 168 -3.90 -34.66 0.91
CA LYS A 168 -3.11 -34.30 2.09
C LYS A 168 -2.25 -33.06 1.86
N GLN A 169 -1.69 -32.92 0.65
CA GLN A 169 -0.86 -31.79 0.30
C GLN A 169 -1.68 -30.50 0.29
N VAL A 170 -2.83 -30.48 -0.39
CA VAL A 170 -3.75 -29.32 -0.40
C VAL A 170 -4.23 -28.99 1.03
N ALA A 171 -4.53 -30.01 1.84
CA ALA A 171 -4.89 -29.80 3.24
C ALA A 171 -3.76 -29.21 4.10
N LYS A 172 -2.50 -29.51 3.77
CA LYS A 172 -1.32 -28.95 4.44
C LYS A 172 -1.15 -27.48 4.07
N GLU A 173 -1.24 -27.15 2.79
CA GLU A 173 -1.12 -25.79 2.26
C GLU A 173 -2.22 -24.87 2.84
N ALA A 174 -3.48 -25.33 2.84
CA ALA A 174 -4.59 -24.59 3.45
C ALA A 174 -4.39 -24.35 4.96
N ARG A 175 -3.74 -25.29 5.66
CA ARG A 175 -3.44 -25.16 7.09
C ARG A 175 -2.31 -24.16 7.35
N GLU A 176 -1.28 -24.15 6.50
CA GLU A 176 -0.16 -23.20 6.58
C GLU A 176 -0.66 -21.77 6.31
N ALA A 177 -1.44 -21.55 5.25
CA ALA A 177 -2.05 -20.26 4.96
C ALA A 177 -2.94 -19.74 6.12
N LEU A 178 -3.71 -20.63 6.76
CA LEU A 178 -4.52 -20.27 7.93
C LEU A 178 -3.68 -19.97 9.19
N GLN A 179 -2.47 -20.50 9.30
CA GLN A 179 -1.53 -20.13 10.37
C GLN A 179 -0.90 -18.77 10.11
N GLU A 180 -0.58 -18.46 8.85
CA GLU A 180 -0.06 -17.14 8.46
C GLU A 180 -1.05 -16.02 8.75
N VAL A 181 -2.35 -16.23 8.49
CA VAL A 181 -3.40 -15.26 8.81
C VAL A 181 -3.57 -15.02 10.33
N LYS A 182 -3.21 -16.00 11.16
CA LYS A 182 -3.37 -15.90 12.63
C LYS A 182 -2.20 -15.20 13.34
N ASN A 183 -1.06 -15.08 12.68
CA ASN A 183 0.17 -14.52 13.24
C ASN A 183 0.29 -13.03 12.93
#